data_AF-A0ABD3PC52-F1
#
_entry.id   AF-A0ABD3PC52-F1
#
_cell.length_a   1.000
_cell.length_b   1.000
_cell.length_c   1.000
_cell.angle_alpha   90.00
_cell.angle_beta   90.00
_cell.angle_gamma   90.00
#
_symmetry.space_group_name_H-M   'P 1'
#
loop_
_entity.id
_entity.type
_entity.pdbx_description
1 polymer ?
#
loop_
_entity_poly.entity_id
_entity_poly.type
_entity_poly.pdbx_seq_one_letter_code
_entity_poly.pdbx_strand_id
1 'polypeptide(L)'
;MFSRGNVTEKKRFASFVQEGECVLDMYAGIGYYTLPALIHGKAKTVTACEWNPNAIYALKHNLQANGVQDRVTVLEGDCRESLRALFDSGDVTDTIKQFDRVSLGLLPSSEGGWDIAIASLNQTTGGWLHIHGNVPTAERNLWSHWVCQSLFFLTKKHLYSKDWNAICVHVERVKSFAPLVDHLVADVFVGPTNSPKLSLKYSVGSTGVIDSSGQFHQTDVGEVISPSCALGKDGILHQDWLK
;
A
#
# COMPACT_ATOMS: atom_id res chain seq x y z
N MET A 1 15.68 -8.54 -2.53
CA MET A 1 15.49 -9.56 -3.58
C MET A 1 14.93 -8.90 -4.84
N PHE A 2 15.37 -9.29 -6.04
CA PHE A 2 14.81 -8.79 -7.31
C PHE A 2 14.09 -9.94 -8.02
N SER A 3 12.78 -9.81 -8.23
CA SER A 3 11.95 -10.81 -8.92
C SER A 3 11.66 -10.38 -10.35
N ARG A 4 12.18 -11.10 -11.35
CA ARG A 4 11.81 -10.89 -12.77
C ARG A 4 10.32 -11.11 -13.03
N GLY A 5 9.69 -12.01 -12.28
CA GLY A 5 8.26 -12.34 -12.43
C GLY A 5 7.31 -11.19 -12.06
N ASN A 6 7.81 -10.09 -11.51
CA ASN A 6 7.00 -8.96 -11.04
C ASN A 6 7.16 -7.73 -11.96
N VAL A 7 7.70 -7.89 -13.19
CA VAL A 7 7.92 -6.78 -14.14
C VAL A 7 6.60 -6.15 -14.62
N THR A 8 5.57 -6.96 -14.85
CA THR A 8 4.23 -6.48 -15.18
C THR A 8 3.67 -5.58 -14.08
N GLU A 9 3.86 -5.97 -12.82
CA GLU A 9 3.40 -5.18 -11.67
C GLU A 9 4.14 -3.85 -11.52
N LYS A 10 5.44 -3.78 -11.84
CA LYS A 10 6.16 -2.49 -11.86
C LYS A 10 5.54 -1.50 -12.85
N LYS A 11 5.20 -2.00 -14.04
CA LYS A 11 4.59 -1.18 -15.09
C LYS A 11 3.19 -0.74 -14.69
N ARG A 12 2.41 -1.65 -14.08
CA ARG A 12 1.07 -1.39 -13.57
C ARG A 12 1.08 -0.30 -12.50
N PHE A 13 1.93 -0.45 -11.48
CA PHE A 13 2.09 0.56 -10.43
C PHE A 13 2.46 1.93 -11.01
N ALA A 14 3.44 1.99 -11.92
CA ALA A 14 3.84 3.23 -12.56
C ALA A 14 2.71 3.90 -13.35
N SER A 15 1.82 3.12 -13.98
CA SER A 15 0.69 3.66 -14.75
C SER A 15 -0.42 4.27 -13.88
N PHE A 16 -0.45 3.97 -12.58
CA PHE A 16 -1.40 4.60 -11.65
C PHE A 16 -0.90 5.90 -11.04
N VAL A 17 0.43 6.07 -10.96
CA VAL A 17 1.02 7.29 -10.45
C VAL A 17 0.71 8.43 -11.41
N GLN A 18 0.09 9.47 -10.88
CA GLN A 18 -0.22 10.68 -11.63
C GLN A 18 0.87 11.73 -11.45
N GLU A 19 1.05 12.56 -12.47
CA GLU A 19 1.97 13.70 -12.41
C GLU A 19 1.55 14.63 -11.25
N GLY A 20 2.51 14.98 -10.39
CA GLY A 20 2.24 15.79 -9.20
C GLY A 20 2.05 15.00 -7.90
N GLU A 21 1.82 13.68 -7.95
CA GLU A 21 1.62 12.87 -6.74
C GLU A 21 2.88 12.82 -5.86
N CYS A 22 2.66 12.85 -4.54
CA CYS A 22 3.66 12.48 -3.54
C CYS A 22 3.43 11.01 -3.15
N VAL A 23 4.45 10.17 -3.39
CA VAL A 23 4.34 8.71 -3.18
C VAL A 23 5.19 8.29 -1.98
N LEU A 24 4.67 7.37 -1.17
CA LEU A 24 5.42 6.68 -0.13
C LEU A 24 5.68 5.24 -0.57
N ASP A 25 6.94 4.82 -0.60
CA ASP A 25 7.35 3.43 -0.80
C ASP A 25 7.88 2.89 0.53
N MET A 26 7.08 2.08 1.24
CA MET A 26 7.43 1.63 2.59
C MET A 26 8.46 0.50 2.61
N TYR A 27 8.75 -0.12 1.46
CA TYR A 27 9.63 -1.28 1.34
C TYR A 27 10.43 -1.19 0.04
N ALA A 28 11.22 -0.12 -0.10
CA ALA A 28 11.74 0.32 -1.39
C ALA A 28 12.73 -0.67 -2.03
N GLY A 29 13.46 -1.43 -1.22
CA GLY A 29 14.53 -2.31 -1.69
C GLY A 29 15.58 -1.49 -2.44
N ILE A 30 15.83 -1.89 -3.69
CA ILE A 30 16.75 -1.18 -4.59
C ILE A 30 16.03 -0.13 -5.48
N GLY A 31 14.79 0.22 -5.13
CA GLY A 31 13.94 1.15 -5.88
C GLY A 31 12.92 0.45 -6.78
N TYR A 32 12.35 -0.67 -6.31
CA TYR A 32 11.50 -1.54 -7.14
C TYR A 32 10.24 -0.82 -7.65
N TYR A 33 9.59 -0.04 -6.78
CA TYR A 33 8.43 0.81 -7.09
C TYR A 33 8.76 2.30 -7.11
N THR A 34 9.73 2.72 -6.29
CA THR A 34 10.31 4.08 -6.29
C THR A 34 10.73 4.55 -7.69
N LEU A 35 11.56 3.78 -8.41
CA LEU A 35 12.07 4.21 -9.73
C LEU A 35 10.97 4.30 -10.79
N PRO A 36 10.10 3.28 -10.98
CA PRO A 36 8.99 3.41 -11.92
C PRO A 36 8.03 4.57 -11.61
N ALA A 37 7.76 4.87 -10.33
CA ALA A 37 6.95 6.02 -9.96
C ALA A 37 7.57 7.35 -10.41
N LEU A 38 8.88 7.52 -10.27
CA LEU A 38 9.57 8.77 -10.63
C LEU A 38 9.79 8.93 -12.13
N ILE A 39 10.14 7.84 -12.82
CA ILE A 39 10.58 7.86 -14.22
C ILE A 39 9.38 7.79 -15.16
N HIS A 40 8.44 6.86 -14.91
CA HIS A 40 7.32 6.62 -15.79
C HIS A 40 6.02 7.25 -15.28
N GLY A 41 5.79 7.18 -13.97
CA GLY A 41 4.64 7.81 -13.31
C GLY A 41 4.78 9.33 -13.14
N LYS A 42 6.00 9.86 -13.25
CA LYS A 42 6.31 11.29 -13.04
C LYS A 42 5.83 11.82 -11.68
N ALA A 43 5.91 11.00 -10.64
CA ALA A 43 5.68 11.45 -9.26
C ALA A 43 6.49 12.74 -8.99
N LYS A 44 5.88 13.68 -8.26
CA LYS A 44 6.56 14.92 -7.86
C LYS A 44 7.70 14.60 -6.91
N THR A 45 7.42 13.79 -5.89
CA THR A 45 8.40 13.28 -4.93
C THR A 45 8.09 11.84 -4.55
N VAL A 46 9.11 11.11 -4.12
CA VAL A 46 8.94 9.81 -3.46
C VAL A 46 9.69 9.80 -2.13
N THR A 47 9.02 9.37 -1.06
CA THR A 47 9.69 8.99 0.18
C THR A 47 9.87 7.48 0.18
N ALA A 48 11.11 7.00 0.24
CA ALA A 48 11.47 5.60 0.13
C ALA A 48 12.05 5.09 1.45
N CYS A 49 11.34 4.17 2.13
CA CYS A 49 11.80 3.52 3.34
C CYS A 49 12.57 2.24 2.99
N GLU A 50 13.76 2.08 3.56
CA GLU A 50 14.55 0.85 3.42
C GLU A 50 15.42 0.61 4.66
N TRP A 51 15.35 -0.59 5.21
CA TRP A 51 16.08 -0.96 6.42
C TRP A 51 17.44 -1.61 6.16
N ASN A 52 17.67 -2.19 4.97
CA ASN A 52 18.88 -2.95 4.67
C ASN A 52 19.96 -2.02 4.09
N PRO A 53 21.12 -1.87 4.75
CA PRO A 53 22.16 -0.94 4.29
C PRO A 53 22.66 -1.20 2.86
N ASN A 54 22.73 -2.47 2.45
CA ASN A 54 23.15 -2.82 1.08
C ASN A 54 22.09 -2.44 0.04
N ALA A 55 20.81 -2.60 0.40
CA ALA A 55 19.71 -2.16 -0.47
C ALA A 55 19.66 -0.63 -0.57
N ILE A 56 19.90 0.08 0.55
CA ILE A 56 20.02 1.56 0.57
C ILE A 56 21.15 2.02 -0.37
N TYR A 57 22.33 1.40 -0.27
CA TYR A 57 23.45 1.72 -1.15
C TYR A 57 23.07 1.57 -2.62
N ALA A 58 22.47 0.43 -2.98
CA ALA A 58 22.01 0.17 -4.34
C ALA A 58 20.88 1.11 -4.79
N LEU A 59 19.93 1.43 -3.91
CA LEU A 59 18.86 2.40 -4.16
C LEU A 59 19.44 3.77 -4.49
N LYS A 60 20.33 4.30 -3.65
CA LYS A 60 20.98 5.59 -3.88
C LYS A 60 21.77 5.61 -5.19
N HIS A 61 22.51 4.54 -5.49
CA HIS A 61 23.20 4.37 -6.77
C HIS A 61 22.22 4.41 -7.95
N ASN A 62 21.11 3.66 -7.88
CA ASN A 62 20.12 3.61 -8.95
C ASN A 62 19.40 4.96 -9.15
N LEU A 63 19.11 5.69 -8.07
CA LEU A 63 18.52 7.02 -8.15
C LEU A 63 19.40 8.00 -8.91
N GLN A 64 20.71 8.00 -8.60
CA GLN A 64 21.70 8.81 -9.31
C GLN A 64 21.86 8.37 -10.77
N ALA A 65 21.97 7.07 -11.03
CA ALA A 65 22.11 6.51 -12.37
C ALA A 65 20.92 6.85 -13.28
N ASN A 66 19.74 7.12 -12.70
CA ASN A 66 18.55 7.53 -13.44
C ASN A 66 18.27 9.05 -13.37
N GLY A 67 19.13 9.84 -12.70
CA GLY A 67 18.99 11.29 -12.61
C GLY A 67 17.74 11.76 -11.86
N VAL A 68 17.27 10.99 -10.86
CA VAL A 68 16.04 11.29 -10.10
C VAL A 68 16.27 11.44 -8.60
N GLN A 69 17.53 11.47 -8.15
CA GLN A 69 17.90 11.56 -6.75
C GLN A 69 17.34 12.80 -6.03
N ASP A 70 17.17 13.92 -6.75
CA ASP A 70 16.70 15.18 -6.17
C ASP A 70 15.18 15.19 -5.88
N ARG A 71 14.45 14.17 -6.33
CA ARG A 71 13.01 13.98 -6.09
C ARG A 71 12.72 12.89 -5.06
N VAL A 72 13.74 12.42 -4.34
CA VAL A 72 13.60 11.33 -3.37
C VAL A 72 14.17 11.65 -2.01
N THR A 73 13.39 11.34 -0.98
CA THR A 73 13.87 11.23 0.40
C THR A 73 14.01 9.76 0.77
N VAL A 74 15.22 9.30 1.11
CA VAL A 74 15.45 7.94 1.59
C VAL A 74 15.42 7.94 3.11
N LEU A 75 14.47 7.20 3.69
CA LEU A 75 14.39 6.95 5.14
C LEU A 75 15.03 5.60 5.45
N GLU A 76 16.13 5.64 6.19
CA GLU A 76 16.85 4.44 6.59
C GLU A 76 16.23 3.87 7.89
N GLY A 77 16.16 2.55 7.98
CA GLY A 77 15.63 1.84 9.15
C GLY A 77 14.22 1.25 8.96
N ASP A 78 13.58 0.85 10.07
CA ASP A 78 12.22 0.34 10.04
C ASP A 78 11.24 1.46 9.64
N CYS A 79 10.47 1.24 8.57
CA CYS A 79 9.53 2.24 8.06
C CYS A 79 8.56 2.76 9.14
N ARG A 80 8.16 1.93 10.11
CA ARG A 80 7.23 2.31 11.18
C ARG A 80 7.87 3.23 12.20
N GLU A 81 9.17 3.08 12.45
CA GLU A 81 9.91 3.92 13.39
C GLU A 81 10.36 5.20 12.70
N SER A 82 10.95 5.09 11.51
CA SER A 82 11.47 6.23 10.77
C SER A 82 10.36 7.19 10.35
N LEU A 83 9.17 6.69 9.96
CA LEU A 83 8.01 7.56 9.67
C LEU A 83 7.44 8.20 10.94
N ARG A 84 7.39 7.50 12.07
CA ARG A 84 6.94 8.10 13.35
C ARG A 84 7.88 9.20 13.81
N ALA A 85 9.19 8.91 13.83
CA ALA A 85 10.20 9.90 14.18
C ALA A 85 10.14 11.13 13.26
N LEU A 86 9.92 10.92 11.96
CA LEU A 86 9.66 11.98 11.01
C LEU A 86 8.44 12.80 11.44
N PHE A 87 7.29 12.17 11.68
CA PHE A 87 6.07 12.87 12.10
C PHE A 87 6.20 13.65 13.40
N ASP A 88 6.92 13.10 14.38
CA ASP A 88 7.13 13.68 15.70
C ASP A 88 8.16 14.83 15.69
N SER A 89 9.15 14.78 14.81
CA SER A 89 10.22 15.79 14.73
C SER A 89 9.72 17.20 14.39
N GLY A 90 8.52 17.33 13.81
CA GLY A 90 7.98 18.61 13.34
C GLY A 90 8.72 19.20 12.13
N ASP A 91 9.85 18.61 11.72
CA ASP A 91 10.73 19.05 10.63
C ASP A 91 10.20 18.65 9.24
N VAL A 92 8.88 18.62 9.14
CA VAL A 92 8.14 17.91 8.11
C VAL A 92 7.06 18.84 7.63
N THR A 93 7.30 19.46 6.48
CA THR A 93 6.27 20.22 5.77
C THR A 93 5.00 19.37 5.66
N ASP A 94 3.82 20.01 5.64
CA ASP A 94 2.53 19.34 5.45
C ASP A 94 2.55 18.36 4.26
N THR A 95 3.38 18.63 3.24
CA THR A 95 3.57 17.78 2.06
C THR A 95 4.14 16.38 2.38
N ILE A 96 5.04 16.23 3.35
CA ILE A 96 5.66 14.94 3.68
C ILE A 96 4.73 14.06 4.56
N LYS A 97 3.67 14.64 5.14
CA LYS A 97 2.61 13.91 5.86
C LYS A 97 1.38 13.62 4.99
N GLN A 98 1.41 14.00 3.71
CA GLN A 98 0.26 13.96 2.82
C GLN A 98 0.59 13.19 1.54
N PHE A 99 0.77 11.88 1.67
CA PHE A 99 0.96 11.04 0.50
C PHE A 99 -0.37 10.77 -0.22
N ASP A 100 -0.32 10.83 -1.55
CA ASP A 100 -1.44 10.50 -2.43
C ASP A 100 -1.52 8.99 -2.67
N ARG A 101 -0.37 8.30 -2.53
CA ARG A 101 -0.21 6.88 -2.82
C ARG A 101 0.85 6.26 -1.94
N VAL A 102 0.58 5.05 -1.46
CA VAL A 102 1.51 4.24 -0.66
C VAL A 102 1.69 2.87 -1.32
N SER A 103 2.94 2.50 -1.58
CA SER A 103 3.32 1.14 -1.96
C SER A 103 3.62 0.31 -0.70
N LEU A 104 2.89 -0.79 -0.53
CA LEU A 104 3.05 -1.74 0.56
C LEU A 104 3.56 -3.07 -0.02
N GLY A 105 4.71 -3.00 -0.69
CA GLY A 105 5.38 -4.07 -1.43
C GLY A 105 6.09 -5.16 -0.60
N LEU A 106 5.56 -5.53 0.57
CA LEU A 106 6.16 -6.57 1.43
C LEU A 106 5.42 -7.91 1.31
N LEU A 107 6.17 -8.99 1.16
CA LEU A 107 5.68 -10.36 1.24
C LEU A 107 6.30 -11.06 2.45
N PRO A 108 5.59 -12.01 3.08
CA PRO A 108 4.25 -12.51 2.73
C PRO A 108 3.08 -11.58 3.09
N SER A 109 3.26 -10.63 4.01
CA SER A 109 2.24 -9.65 4.38
C SER A 109 2.88 -8.31 4.79
N SER A 110 2.14 -7.22 4.58
CA SER A 110 2.50 -5.85 5.00
C SER A 110 1.64 -5.33 6.16
N GLU A 111 0.81 -6.19 6.78
CA GLU A 111 -0.19 -5.83 7.79
C GLU A 111 0.36 -4.98 8.94
N GLY A 112 1.56 -5.30 9.45
CA GLY A 112 2.21 -4.54 10.52
C GLY A 112 2.54 -3.08 10.17
N GLY A 113 2.51 -2.71 8.89
CA GLY A 113 2.75 -1.35 8.39
C GLY A 113 1.48 -0.57 8.04
N TRP A 114 0.28 -1.17 8.06
CA TRP A 114 -0.93 -0.49 7.59
C TRP A 114 -1.34 0.71 8.45
N ASP A 115 -1.13 0.61 9.77
CA ASP A 115 -1.43 1.69 10.73
C ASP A 115 -0.69 2.98 10.37
N ILE A 116 0.63 2.89 10.16
CA ILE A 116 1.45 4.05 9.78
C ILE A 116 1.19 4.48 8.33
N ALA A 117 0.88 3.56 7.42
CA ALA A 117 0.52 3.88 6.04
C ALA A 117 -0.72 4.79 5.98
N ILE A 118 -1.77 4.45 6.74
CA ILE A 118 -3.00 5.26 6.83
C ILE A 118 -2.70 6.63 7.46
N ALA A 119 -1.91 6.67 8.54
CA ALA A 119 -1.52 7.92 9.19
C ALA A 119 -0.72 8.86 8.24
N SER A 120 -0.07 8.29 7.23
CA SER A 120 0.73 9.02 6.24
C SER A 120 -0.10 9.60 5.08
N LEU A 121 -1.37 9.21 4.92
CA LEU A 121 -2.20 9.67 3.80
C LEU A 121 -2.57 11.15 3.92
N ASN A 122 -2.88 11.75 2.77
CA ASN A 122 -3.45 13.09 2.74
C ASN A 122 -4.73 13.17 3.59
N GLN A 123 -4.69 13.99 4.63
CA GLN A 123 -5.75 14.04 5.64
C GLN A 123 -7.08 14.57 5.09
N THR A 124 -7.08 15.32 3.99
CA THR A 124 -8.31 15.89 3.41
C THR A 124 -8.91 14.97 2.35
N THR A 125 -8.06 14.39 1.50
CA THR A 125 -8.51 13.68 0.30
C THR A 125 -8.28 12.16 0.37
N GLY A 126 -7.61 11.65 1.41
CA GLY A 126 -7.16 10.27 1.46
C GLY A 126 -6.14 9.95 0.37
N GLY A 127 -6.03 8.67 0.04
CA GLY A 127 -5.16 8.21 -1.03
C GLY A 127 -5.23 6.72 -1.29
N TRP A 128 -4.30 6.24 -2.11
CA TRP A 128 -4.27 4.87 -2.59
C TRP A 128 -3.25 4.03 -1.82
N LEU A 129 -3.63 2.82 -1.42
CA LEU A 129 -2.74 1.80 -0.89
C LEU A 129 -2.63 0.65 -1.90
N HIS A 130 -1.41 0.25 -2.24
CA HIS A 130 -1.13 -0.92 -3.07
C HIS A 130 -0.56 -2.03 -2.19
N ILE A 131 -1.43 -2.94 -1.74
CA ILE A 131 -1.15 -3.90 -0.69
C ILE A 131 -0.77 -5.24 -1.29
N HIS A 132 0.48 -5.63 -1.11
CA HIS A 132 0.97 -6.94 -1.53
C HIS A 132 0.66 -7.98 -0.44
N GLY A 133 0.30 -9.18 -0.88
CA GLY A 133 0.10 -10.33 0.02
C GLY A 133 0.31 -11.66 -0.70
N ASN A 134 0.81 -12.64 0.05
CA ASN A 134 0.68 -14.05 -0.32
C ASN A 134 -0.64 -14.57 0.24
N VAL A 135 -1.51 -15.06 -0.64
CA VAL A 135 -2.90 -15.39 -0.29
C VAL A 135 -3.23 -16.77 -0.84
N PRO A 136 -3.83 -17.67 -0.03
CA PRO A 136 -4.39 -18.90 -0.55
C PRO A 136 -5.37 -18.61 -1.70
N THR A 137 -5.24 -19.29 -2.83
CA THR A 137 -6.04 -19.01 -4.03
C THR A 137 -7.55 -19.07 -3.73
N ALA A 138 -7.98 -19.97 -2.84
CA ALA A 138 -9.37 -20.12 -2.42
C ALA A 138 -9.89 -18.96 -1.55
N GLU A 139 -9.01 -18.18 -0.92
CA GLU A 139 -9.35 -17.13 0.03
C GLU A 139 -9.27 -15.71 -0.57
N ARG A 140 -9.07 -15.57 -1.89
CA ARG A 140 -8.92 -14.27 -2.55
C ARG A 140 -10.02 -13.25 -2.17
N ASN A 141 -11.29 -13.67 -2.20
CA ASN A 141 -12.41 -12.80 -1.86
C ASN A 141 -12.46 -12.50 -0.35
N LEU A 142 -12.21 -13.50 0.48
CA LEU A 142 -12.14 -13.31 1.94
C LEU A 142 -11.06 -12.29 2.29
N TRP A 143 -9.88 -12.41 1.68
CA TRP A 143 -8.73 -11.54 1.91
C TRP A 143 -9.02 -10.09 1.50
N SER A 144 -9.64 -9.83 0.34
CA SER A 144 -9.93 -8.45 -0.08
C SER A 144 -10.95 -7.75 0.82
N HIS A 145 -12.00 -8.46 1.25
CA HIS A 145 -12.97 -7.94 2.22
C HIS A 145 -12.30 -7.70 3.57
N TRP A 146 -11.49 -8.64 4.05
CA TRP A 146 -10.75 -8.50 5.31
C TRP A 146 -9.77 -7.31 5.29
N VAL A 147 -9.05 -7.10 4.18
CA VAL A 147 -8.19 -5.92 3.99
C VAL A 147 -9.02 -4.63 4.13
N CYS A 148 -10.13 -4.51 3.41
CA CYS A 148 -11.01 -3.33 3.49
C CYS A 148 -11.51 -3.09 4.92
N GLN A 149 -12.00 -4.14 5.58
CA GLN A 149 -12.50 -4.04 6.96
C GLN A 149 -11.41 -3.60 7.93
N SER A 150 -10.23 -4.20 7.84
CA SER A 150 -9.08 -3.90 8.71
C SER A 150 -8.62 -2.46 8.54
N LEU A 151 -8.48 -1.99 7.30
CA LEU A 151 -8.12 -0.60 6.99
C LEU A 151 -9.19 0.37 7.48
N PHE A 152 -10.48 0.06 7.30
CA PHE A 152 -11.57 0.86 7.82
C PHE A 152 -11.48 1.03 9.34
N PHE A 153 -11.26 -0.03 10.10
CA PHE A 153 -11.09 0.07 11.56
C PHE A 153 -9.85 0.88 11.95
N LEU A 154 -8.74 0.73 11.23
CA LEU A 154 -7.55 1.55 11.44
C LEU A 154 -7.82 3.04 11.18
N THR A 155 -8.66 3.40 10.19
CA THR A 155 -9.04 4.81 9.99
C THR A 155 -9.75 5.40 11.22
N LYS A 156 -10.56 4.60 11.93
CA LYS A 156 -11.28 5.05 13.13
C LYS A 156 -10.36 5.29 14.34
N LYS A 157 -9.19 4.67 14.36
CA LYS A 157 -8.16 4.85 15.41
C LYS A 157 -7.41 6.19 15.28
N HIS A 158 -7.10 6.61 14.05
CA HIS A 158 -6.32 7.84 13.79
C HIS A 158 -7.17 9.08 13.58
N LEU A 159 -8.40 8.90 13.08
CA LEU A 159 -9.21 10.00 12.55
C LEU A 159 -10.55 10.03 13.28
N TYR A 160 -10.57 10.65 14.46
CA TYR A 160 -11.72 10.75 15.37
C TYR A 160 -13.03 11.30 14.73
N SER A 161 -13.01 11.84 13.51
CA SER A 161 -14.16 12.57 12.96
C SER A 161 -14.38 12.51 11.44
N LYS A 162 -13.71 11.61 10.69
CA LYS A 162 -13.87 11.57 9.22
C LYS A 162 -14.64 10.34 8.74
N ASP A 163 -15.58 10.56 7.83
CA ASP A 163 -16.32 9.55 7.06
C ASP A 163 -15.41 8.86 6.03
N TRP A 164 -14.26 8.38 6.48
CA TRP A 164 -13.34 7.61 5.67
C TRP A 164 -13.83 6.18 5.53
N ASN A 165 -13.66 5.66 4.31
CA ASN A 165 -13.95 4.28 3.93
C ASN A 165 -12.72 3.68 3.28
N ALA A 166 -12.64 2.34 3.28
CA ALA A 166 -11.66 1.59 2.52
C ALA A 166 -12.38 0.84 1.39
N ILE A 167 -12.00 1.13 0.15
CA ILE A 167 -12.66 0.59 -1.04
C ILE A 167 -11.61 -0.08 -1.92
N CYS A 168 -11.62 -1.41 -1.95
CA CYS A 168 -10.76 -2.19 -2.84
C CYS A 168 -11.34 -2.15 -4.24
N VAL A 169 -10.68 -1.46 -5.16
CA VAL A 169 -11.18 -1.29 -6.53
C VAL A 169 -10.72 -2.41 -7.45
N HIS A 170 -9.61 -3.08 -7.11
CA HIS A 170 -9.04 -4.16 -7.90
C HIS A 170 -8.15 -5.05 -7.04
N VAL A 171 -8.14 -6.34 -7.37
CA VAL A 171 -7.16 -7.29 -6.83
C VAL A 171 -6.43 -7.91 -8.02
N GLU A 172 -5.15 -7.57 -8.18
CA GLU A 172 -4.30 -8.12 -9.23
C GLU A 172 -3.69 -9.45 -8.80
N ARG A 173 -3.67 -10.44 -9.69
CA ARG A 173 -2.92 -11.68 -9.49
C ARG A 173 -1.57 -11.56 -10.20
N VAL A 174 -0.52 -11.22 -9.47
CA VAL A 174 0.81 -10.99 -10.03
C VAL A 174 1.41 -12.29 -10.56
N LYS A 175 1.40 -13.35 -9.75
CA LYS A 175 1.91 -14.68 -10.09
C LYS A 175 1.51 -15.72 -9.04
N SER A 176 1.67 -17.00 -9.38
CA SER A 176 1.74 -18.04 -8.35
C SER A 176 3.01 -17.85 -7.52
N PHE A 177 2.86 -17.92 -6.19
CA PHE A 177 3.97 -17.87 -5.24
C PHE A 177 4.40 -19.28 -4.83
N ALA A 178 3.43 -20.14 -4.52
CA ALA A 178 3.59 -21.56 -4.17
C ALA A 178 2.34 -22.34 -4.63
N PRO A 179 2.31 -23.69 -4.54
CA PRO A 179 1.08 -24.44 -4.80
C PRO A 179 -0.10 -23.88 -3.99
N LEU A 180 -1.21 -23.58 -4.68
CA LEU A 180 -2.43 -23.00 -4.09
C LEU A 180 -2.26 -21.65 -3.37
N VAL A 181 -1.13 -20.96 -3.59
CA VAL A 181 -0.86 -19.63 -3.04
C VAL A 181 -0.47 -18.68 -4.15
N ASP A 182 -1.18 -17.56 -4.22
CA ASP A 182 -0.93 -16.49 -5.16
C ASP A 182 -0.29 -15.29 -4.47
N HIS A 183 0.64 -14.62 -5.18
CA HIS A 183 1.02 -13.25 -4.87
C HIS A 183 -0.04 -12.34 -5.48
N LEU A 184 -0.83 -11.70 -4.61
CA LEU A 184 -1.84 -10.72 -4.97
C LEU A 184 -1.42 -9.29 -4.63
N VAL A 185 -2.02 -8.32 -5.32
CA VAL A 185 -1.97 -6.89 -4.96
C VAL A 185 -3.39 -6.35 -4.90
N ALA A 186 -3.82 -5.87 -3.74
CA ALA A 186 -5.06 -5.12 -3.60
C ALA A 186 -4.80 -3.63 -3.78
N ASP A 187 -5.51 -3.01 -4.71
CA ASP A 187 -5.53 -1.55 -4.87
C ASP A 187 -6.72 -1.01 -4.08
N VAL A 188 -6.43 -0.35 -2.96
CA VAL A 188 -7.44 0.11 -2.02
C VAL A 188 -7.38 1.62 -1.90
N PHE A 189 -8.47 2.29 -2.19
CA PHE A 189 -8.62 3.69 -1.83
C PHE A 189 -9.03 3.80 -0.37
N VAL A 190 -8.33 4.63 0.41
CA VAL A 190 -8.65 4.92 1.81
C VAL A 190 -8.83 6.43 1.95
N GLY A 191 -10.05 6.87 2.26
CA GLY A 191 -10.39 8.29 2.28
C GLY A 191 -11.88 8.58 2.31
N PRO A 192 -12.28 9.86 2.21
CA PRO A 192 -13.67 10.26 2.05
C PRO A 192 -14.26 9.74 0.73
N THR A 193 -15.53 9.33 0.75
CA THR A 193 -16.21 8.80 -0.45
C THR A 193 -16.47 9.85 -1.53
N ASN A 194 -16.44 11.13 -1.18
CA ASN A 194 -16.52 12.27 -2.10
C ASN A 194 -15.15 12.80 -2.52
N SER A 195 -14.06 12.08 -2.23
CA SER A 195 -12.71 12.50 -2.61
C SER A 195 -12.58 12.64 -4.14
N PRO A 196 -11.93 13.72 -4.63
CA PRO A 196 -11.66 13.87 -6.06
C PRO A 196 -10.71 12.80 -6.62
N LYS A 197 -9.99 12.08 -5.74
CA LYS A 197 -9.06 11.00 -6.12
C LYS A 197 -9.78 9.67 -6.39
N LEU A 198 -11.02 9.54 -5.95
CA LEU A 198 -11.84 8.35 -6.12
C LEU A 198 -12.88 8.61 -7.22
N SER A 199 -12.64 8.07 -8.42
CA SER A 199 -13.61 8.12 -9.51
C SER A 199 -14.31 6.79 -9.66
N LEU A 200 -15.56 6.71 -9.19
CA LEU A 200 -16.42 5.54 -9.33
C LEU A 200 -17.64 5.89 -10.17
N LYS A 201 -18.16 4.89 -10.90
CA LYS A 201 -19.37 5.05 -11.75
C LYS A 201 -20.64 5.34 -10.94
N TYR A 202 -20.63 5.04 -9.64
CA TYR A 202 -21.74 5.24 -8.72
C TYR A 202 -21.21 5.58 -7.33
N SER A 203 -22.03 6.27 -6.54
CA SER A 203 -21.70 6.62 -5.16
C SER A 203 -21.67 5.37 -4.29
N VAL A 204 -20.58 5.20 -3.55
CA VAL A 204 -20.45 4.19 -2.49
C VAL A 204 -20.39 4.90 -1.15
N GLY A 205 -21.25 4.49 -0.21
CA GLY A 205 -21.36 5.12 1.11
C GLY A 205 -20.59 4.38 2.21
N SER A 206 -19.95 3.26 1.88
CA SER A 206 -19.38 2.33 2.86
C SER A 206 -18.10 1.66 2.35
N THR A 207 -17.43 0.95 3.26
CA THR A 207 -16.26 0.12 2.98
C THR A 207 -16.67 -1.13 2.21
N GLY A 208 -15.88 -1.54 1.22
CA GLY A 208 -16.30 -2.59 0.28
C GLY A 208 -15.27 -2.97 -0.77
N VAL A 209 -15.65 -3.91 -1.62
CA VAL A 209 -14.85 -4.41 -2.74
C VAL A 209 -15.63 -4.21 -4.03
N ILE A 210 -14.95 -3.77 -5.09
CA ILE A 210 -15.49 -3.74 -6.44
C ILE A 210 -15.01 -5.00 -7.16
N ASP A 211 -15.95 -5.76 -7.70
CA ASP A 211 -15.61 -6.97 -8.45
C ASP A 211 -15.18 -6.65 -9.90
N SER A 212 -14.79 -7.68 -10.64
CA SER A 212 -14.35 -7.54 -12.03
C SER A 212 -15.44 -7.05 -13.00
N SER A 213 -16.72 -7.15 -12.62
CA SER A 213 -17.83 -6.60 -13.41
C SER A 213 -18.05 -5.11 -13.14
N GLY A 214 -17.37 -4.56 -12.13
CA GLY A 214 -17.56 -3.20 -11.65
C GLY A 214 -18.75 -3.06 -10.71
N GLN A 215 -19.23 -4.16 -10.09
CA GLN A 215 -20.26 -4.12 -9.07
C GLN A 215 -19.62 -3.98 -7.68
N PHE A 216 -20.21 -3.14 -6.83
CA PHE A 216 -19.76 -2.95 -5.46
C PHE A 216 -20.44 -3.92 -4.51
N HIS A 217 -19.62 -4.58 -3.72
CA HIS A 217 -20.01 -5.49 -2.65
C HIS A 217 -19.59 -4.87 -1.32
N GLN A 218 -20.58 -4.49 -0.52
CA GLN A 218 -20.32 -3.94 0.80
C GLN A 218 -19.60 -4.98 1.66
N THR A 219 -18.57 -4.55 2.37
CA THR A 219 -17.91 -5.38 3.38
C THR A 219 -18.67 -5.27 4.69
N ASP A 220 -19.01 -6.41 5.28
CA ASP A 220 -19.59 -6.43 6.62
C ASP A 220 -18.58 -5.89 7.64
N VAL A 221 -19.03 -4.98 8.50
CA VAL A 221 -18.23 -4.41 9.59
C VAL A 221 -18.50 -5.11 10.93
N GLY A 222 -19.24 -6.22 10.92
CA GLY A 222 -19.47 -7.14 12.04
C GLY A 222 -18.29 -8.08 12.34
N GLU A 223 -18.57 -9.34 12.68
CA GLU A 223 -17.54 -10.29 13.11
C GLU A 223 -16.57 -10.65 11.97
N VAL A 224 -15.28 -10.37 12.19
CA VAL A 224 -14.21 -10.49 11.19
C VAL A 224 -13.76 -11.94 11.06
N ILE A 225 -14.07 -12.59 9.94
CA ILE A 225 -13.39 -13.83 9.57
C ILE A 225 -12.05 -13.43 8.93
N SER A 226 -10.96 -13.64 9.67
CA SER A 226 -9.62 -13.37 9.13
C SER A 226 -9.24 -14.50 8.15
N PRO A 227 -8.63 -14.18 6.99
CA PRO A 227 -8.06 -15.19 6.11
C PRO A 227 -6.92 -15.92 6.85
N SER A 228 -6.60 -17.14 6.42
CA SER A 228 -5.54 -17.93 7.05
C SER A 228 -4.15 -17.30 6.92
N CYS A 229 -3.97 -16.38 5.96
CA CYS A 229 -2.74 -15.61 5.78
C CYS A 229 -2.66 -14.29 6.61
N ALA A 230 -3.66 -13.98 7.43
CA ALA A 230 -3.59 -12.85 8.35
C ALA A 230 -2.56 -13.10 9.47
N LEU A 231 -2.03 -12.01 10.05
CA LEU A 231 -1.26 -12.13 11.28
C LEU A 231 -2.16 -12.63 12.42
N GLY A 232 -1.59 -13.45 13.31
CA GLY A 232 -2.21 -13.82 14.57
C GLY A 232 -2.43 -12.60 15.47
N LYS A 233 -3.21 -12.76 16.54
CA LYS A 233 -3.44 -11.69 17.53
C LYS A 233 -2.16 -11.19 18.21
N ASP A 234 -1.13 -12.02 18.20
CA ASP A 234 0.23 -11.73 18.67
C ASP A 234 1.11 -11.03 17.61
N GLY A 235 0.57 -10.77 16.41
CA GLY A 235 1.29 -10.19 15.29
C GLY A 235 2.20 -11.20 14.56
N ILE A 236 2.09 -12.50 14.86
CA ILE A 236 2.91 -13.54 14.23
C ILE A 236 2.20 -14.06 12.99
N LEU A 237 2.93 -14.18 11.88
CA LEU A 237 2.41 -14.86 10.71
C LEU A 237 2.54 -16.38 10.89
N HIS A 238 1.43 -17.04 11.17
CA HIS A 238 1.36 -18.49 11.15
C HIS A 238 1.32 -18.97 9.70
N GLN A 239 2.34 -19.72 9.27
CA GLN A 239 2.50 -20.17 7.88
C GLN A 239 1.92 -21.57 7.63
N ASP A 240 1.01 -22.05 8.47
CA ASP A 240 0.44 -23.40 8.31
C ASP A 240 -0.38 -23.54 7.01
N TRP A 241 -0.84 -22.42 6.43
CA TRP A 241 -1.48 -22.34 5.12
C TRP A 241 -0.52 -22.45 3.93
N LEU A 242 0.81 -22.41 4.16
CA LEU A 242 1.84 -22.60 3.13
C LEU A 242 2.26 -24.08 2.96
N LYS A 243 1.74 -24.99 3.80
CA LYS A 243 2.02 -26.43 3.76
C LYS A 243 1.00 -27.16 2.90
#